data_AF-A0A553KR36-F1
#
_entry.id   AF-A0A553KR36-F1
#
_cell.length_a   1.000
_cell.length_b   1.000
_cell.length_c   1.000
_cell.angle_alpha   90.00
_cell.angle_beta   90.00
_cell.angle_gamma   90.00
#
_symmetry.space_group_name_H-M   'P 1'
#
loop_
_entity.id
_entity.type
_entity.pdbx_description
1 polymer ?
#
loop_
_entity_poly.entity_id
_entity_poly.type
_entity_poly.pdbx_seq_one_letter_code
_entity_poly.pdbx_strand_id
1 'polypeptide(L)'
;MSSILVIGGDRLGNIVDFLQDQGFTEIHHVTGRKSSQTGVKIPTGVHMILVLTDFVNHNLAKTVKNQAKDRELPIVFCKRSCAAIAKALLHVA
;
A
#
# COMPACT_ATOMS: atom_id res chain seq x y z
N MET A 1 -6.33 13.42 -9.62
CA MET A 1 -6.37 13.09 -8.18
C MET A 1 -5.50 11.87 -7.98
N SER A 2 -4.55 11.91 -7.05
CA SER A 2 -3.61 10.79 -6.84
C SER A 2 -4.20 9.82 -5.81
N SER A 3 -4.32 8.54 -6.20
CA SER A 3 -4.93 7.49 -5.38
C SER A 3 -3.90 6.41 -5.04
N ILE A 4 -3.84 6.03 -3.76
CA ILE A 4 -2.91 5.02 -3.22
C ILE A 4 -3.66 3.90 -2.52
N LEU A 5 -3.24 2.66 -2.77
CA LEU A 5 -3.68 1.48 -2.03
C LEU A 5 -2.63 1.09 -0.99
N VAL A 6 -2.98 1.18 0.28
CA VAL A 6 -2.16 0.71 1.40
C VAL A 6 -2.59 -0.69 1.80
N ILE A 7 -1.66 -1.63 1.72
CA ILE A 7 -1.83 -3.02 2.17
C ILE A 7 -1.01 -3.24 3.44
N GLY A 8 -1.65 -3.79 4.46
CA GLY A 8 -1.03 -4.04 5.75
C GLY A 8 -1.37 -2.99 6.80
N GLY A 9 -1.03 -3.29 8.05
CA GLY A 9 -1.29 -2.45 9.21
C GLY A 9 -2.74 -2.53 9.66
N ASP A 10 -2.98 -2.75 10.95
CA ASP A 10 -4.37 -2.80 11.46
C ASP A 10 -5.06 -1.45 11.38
N ARG A 11 -4.29 -0.38 11.61
CA ARG A 11 -4.72 1.01 11.55
C ARG A 11 -3.58 1.84 10.97
N LEU A 12 -3.92 2.81 10.14
CA LEU A 12 -2.94 3.72 9.54
C LEU A 12 -2.54 4.85 10.50
N GLY A 13 -3.49 5.43 11.24
CA GLY A 13 -3.19 6.54 12.16
C GLY A 13 -2.58 7.72 11.39
N ASN A 14 -1.50 8.29 11.94
CA ASN A 14 -0.76 9.42 11.35
C ASN A 14 -0.17 9.16 9.95
N ILE A 15 -0.18 7.91 9.47
CA ILE A 15 0.19 7.59 8.08
C ILE A 15 -0.82 8.20 7.10
N VAL A 16 -2.09 8.33 7.47
CA VAL A 16 -3.12 8.95 6.60
C VAL A 16 -2.75 10.39 6.31
N ASP A 17 -2.56 11.19 7.37
CA ASP A 17 -2.20 12.61 7.26
C ASP A 17 -0.89 12.78 6.49
N PHE A 18 0.12 11.95 6.80
CA PHE A 18 1.39 11.95 6.07
C PHE A 18 1.19 11.70 4.56
N LEU A 19 0.39 10.72 4.16
CA LEU A 19 0.14 10.44 2.74
C LEU A 19 -0.64 11.57 2.07
N GLN A 20 -1.55 12.22 2.78
CA GLN A 20 -2.25 13.41 2.31
C GLN A 20 -1.29 14.58 2.08
N ASP A 21 -0.34 14.80 3.01
CA ASP A 21 0.72 15.80 2.87
C ASP A 21 1.66 15.50 1.68
N GLN A 22 1.80 14.22 1.30
CA GLN A 22 2.51 13.82 0.07
C GLN A 22 1.67 13.98 -1.21
N GLY A 23 0.42 14.44 -1.12
CA GLY A 23 -0.45 14.72 -2.26
C GLY A 23 -1.39 13.58 -2.66
N PHE A 24 -1.49 12.50 -1.88
CA PHE A 24 -2.49 11.46 -2.10
C PHE A 24 -3.86 11.89 -1.56
N THR A 25 -4.81 12.10 -2.45
CA THR A 25 -6.16 12.56 -2.12
C THR A 25 -7.12 11.42 -1.82
N GLU A 26 -6.84 10.22 -2.33
CA GLU A 26 -7.64 9.02 -2.11
C GLU A 26 -6.74 7.91 -1.55
N ILE A 27 -7.10 7.38 -0.38
CA ILE A 27 -6.32 6.37 0.33
C ILE A 27 -7.22 5.17 0.58
N HIS A 28 -6.98 4.08 -0.14
CA HIS A 28 -7.61 2.80 0.13
C HIS A 28 -6.77 2.00 1.13
N HIS A 29 -7.41 1.32 2.08
CA HIS A 29 -6.70 0.54 3.09
C HIS A 29 -7.24 -0.88 3.18
N VAL A 30 -6.32 -1.85 3.15
CA VAL A 30 -6.60 -3.25 3.42
C VAL A 30 -5.63 -3.72 4.50
N THR A 31 -6.15 -4.10 5.67
CA THR A 31 -5.31 -4.55 6.80
C THR A 31 -4.47 -5.78 6.48
N GLY A 32 -4.99 -6.69 5.65
CA GLY A 32 -4.23 -7.78 5.05
C GLY A 32 -3.70 -8.85 6.00
N ARG A 33 -4.09 -8.83 7.28
CA ARG A 33 -3.67 -9.83 8.27
C ARG A 33 -4.40 -11.16 8.15
N LYS A 34 -5.67 -11.15 7.75
CA LYS A 34 -6.49 -12.37 7.70
C LYS A 34 -6.25 -13.12 6.39
N SER A 35 -6.13 -14.44 6.47
CA SER A 35 -5.96 -15.32 5.31
C SER A 35 -7.12 -15.24 4.31
N SER A 36 -8.33 -14.92 4.78
CA SER A 36 -9.51 -14.68 3.92
C SER A 36 -9.38 -13.43 3.03
N GLN A 37 -8.43 -12.54 3.32
CA GLN A 37 -8.20 -11.32 2.53
C GLN A 37 -7.25 -11.54 1.35
N THR A 38 -6.79 -12.77 1.10
CA THR A 38 -5.87 -13.09 -0.01
C THR A 38 -6.47 -12.86 -1.40
N GLY A 39 -7.80 -12.76 -1.51
CA GLY A 39 -8.54 -12.44 -2.75
C GLY A 39 -8.75 -10.96 -3.03
N VAL A 40 -8.05 -10.06 -2.32
CA VAL A 40 -8.13 -8.61 -2.57
C VAL A 40 -7.77 -8.29 -4.02
N LYS A 41 -8.62 -7.50 -4.66
CA LYS A 41 -8.38 -6.92 -5.98
C LYS A 41 -7.93 -5.48 -5.82
N ILE A 42 -6.90 -5.07 -6.56
CA ILE A 42 -6.52 -3.66 -6.64
C ILE A 42 -7.71 -2.90 -7.26
N PRO A 43 -8.27 -1.87 -6.56
CA PRO A 43 -9.34 -1.04 -7.11
C PRO A 43 -8.94 -0.37 -8.43
N THR A 44 -9.92 -0.10 -9.29
CA THR A 44 -9.71 0.70 -10.51
C THR A 44 -9.38 2.14 -10.13
N GLY A 45 -8.43 2.77 -10.83
CA GLY A 45 -8.05 4.16 -10.57
C GLY A 45 -6.96 4.35 -9.50
N VAL A 46 -6.45 3.28 -8.90
CA VAL A 46 -5.25 3.34 -8.03
C VAL A 46 -4.01 3.59 -8.89
N HIS A 47 -3.18 4.56 -8.48
CA HIS A 47 -1.96 4.95 -9.20
C HIS A 47 -0.69 4.36 -8.57
N MET A 48 -0.75 3.98 -7.29
CA MET A 48 0.39 3.38 -6.57
C MET A 48 -0.10 2.44 -5.47
N ILE A 49 0.74 1.45 -5.14
CA ILE A 49 0.51 0.52 -4.04
C ILE A 49 1.64 0.62 -3.02
N LEU A 50 1.27 0.76 -1.74
CA LEU A 50 2.18 0.74 -0.61
C LEU A 50 1.90 -0.49 0.24
N VAL A 51 2.90 -1.36 0.42
CA VAL A 51 2.80 -2.56 1.24
C VAL A 51 3.60 -2.40 2.53
N LEU A 52 2.91 -2.44 3.66
CA LEU A 52 3.50 -2.42 5.00
C LEU A 52 3.91 -3.83 5.42
N THR A 53 5.21 -4.13 5.33
CA THR A 53 5.76 -5.50 5.43
C THR A 53 5.57 -6.17 6.78
N ASP A 54 5.53 -5.37 7.85
CA ASP A 54 5.54 -5.88 9.22
C ASP A 54 4.14 -6.32 9.68
N PHE A 55 3.12 -6.03 8.86
CA PHE A 55 1.72 -6.14 9.22
C PHE A 55 0.85 -6.67 8.08
N VAL A 56 1.36 -7.62 7.29
CA VAL A 56 0.64 -8.21 6.15
C VAL A 56 0.89 -9.72 6.05
N ASN A 57 -0.11 -10.47 5.62
CA ASN A 57 0.05 -11.88 5.27
C ASN A 57 0.94 -12.04 4.01
N HIS A 58 1.94 -12.92 4.05
CA HIS A 58 2.86 -13.15 2.92
C HIS A 58 2.16 -13.54 1.61
N ASN A 59 1.09 -14.34 1.68
CA ASN A 59 0.34 -14.74 0.48
C ASN A 59 -0.38 -13.53 -0.13
N LEU A 60 -0.95 -12.64 0.70
CA LEU A 60 -1.55 -11.42 0.21
C LEU A 60 -0.51 -10.50 -0.43
N ALA A 61 0.64 -10.30 0.21
CA ALA A 61 1.72 -9.50 -0.36
C ALA A 61 2.17 -10.04 -1.73
N LYS A 62 2.27 -11.37 -1.87
CA LYS A 62 2.57 -12.04 -3.16
C LYS A 62 1.47 -11.80 -4.19
N THR A 63 0.21 -11.98 -3.82
CA THR A 63 -0.94 -11.75 -4.72
C THR A 63 -0.98 -10.31 -5.21
N VAL A 64 -0.82 -9.32 -4.31
CA VAL A 64 -0.82 -7.90 -4.67
C VAL A 64 0.36 -7.57 -5.56
N LYS A 65 1.56 -8.09 -5.26
CA LYS A 65 2.74 -7.91 -6.11
C LYS A 65 2.52 -8.42 -7.53
N ASN A 66 1.91 -9.59 -7.68
CA ASN A 66 1.60 -10.15 -9.00
C ASN A 66 0.58 -9.28 -9.74
N GLN A 67 -0.53 -8.90 -9.08
CA GLN A 67 -1.53 -8.02 -9.69
C GLN A 67 -0.96 -6.64 -10.08
N ALA A 68 -0.04 -6.10 -9.27
CA ALA A 68 0.64 -4.83 -9.57
C ALA A 68 1.50 -4.97 -10.82
N LYS A 69 2.27 -6.07 -10.92
CA LYS A 69 3.10 -6.38 -12.09
C LYS A 69 2.26 -6.55 -13.35
N ASP A 70 1.15 -7.29 -13.28
CA ASP A 70 0.26 -7.53 -14.41
C ASP A 70 -0.41 -6.24 -14.93
N ARG A 71 -0.53 -5.22 -14.07
CA ARG A 71 -1.10 -3.91 -14.40
C ARG A 71 -0.05 -2.81 -14.58
N GLU A 72 1.24 -3.16 -14.51
CA GLU A 72 2.35 -2.20 -14.58
C GLU A 72 2.23 -1.04 -13.57
N LEU A 73 1.66 -1.33 -12.39
CA LEU A 73 1.46 -0.34 -11.33
C LEU A 73 2.70 -0.23 -10.43
N PRO A 74 3.14 0.99 -10.09
CA PRO A 74 4.17 1.21 -9.07
C PRO A 74 3.79 0.57 -7.73
N ILE A 75 4.71 -0.20 -7.17
CA ILE A 75 4.54 -0.87 -5.88
C ILE A 75 5.79 -0.71 -5.01
N VAL A 76 5.60 -0.27 -3.77
CA VAL A 76 6.67 -0.11 -2.78
C VAL A 76 6.41 -0.93 -1.52
N PHE A 77 7.49 -1.36 -0.87
CA PHE A 77 7.46 -2.16 0.34
C PHE A 77 8.28 -1.47 1.43
N CYS A 78 7.69 -1.28 2.61
CA CYS A 78 8.41 -0.71 3.74
C CYS A 78 7.80 -1.12 5.09
N LYS A 79 8.50 -0.77 6.17
CA LYS A 79 7.99 -0.90 7.54
C LYS A 79 6.85 0.09 7.81
N ARG A 80 6.03 -0.17 8.84
CA ARG A 80 4.95 0.75 9.27
C ARG A 80 5.51 1.93 10.08
N SER A 81 6.10 2.91 9.40
CA SER A 81 6.44 4.22 9.97
C SER A 81 6.51 5.30 8.89
N CYS A 82 6.15 6.54 9.21
CA CYS A 82 6.20 7.64 8.23
C CYS A 82 7.62 7.84 7.67
N ALA A 83 8.66 7.68 8.49
CA ALA A 83 10.04 7.76 8.04
C ALA A 83 10.41 6.67 7.01
N ALA A 84 9.96 5.42 7.23
CA ALA A 84 10.20 4.34 6.29
C ALA A 84 9.40 4.53 4.99
N ILE A 85 8.16 5.00 5.09
CA ILE A 85 7.30 5.31 3.94
C ILE A 85 7.92 6.45 3.13
N ALA A 86 8.32 7.55 3.77
CA ALA A 86 8.98 8.68 3.10
C ALA A 86 10.21 8.21 2.31
N LYS A 87 11.06 7.39 2.93
CA LYS A 87 12.22 6.81 2.24
C LYS A 87 11.79 5.95 1.06
N ALA A 88 10.78 5.11 1.20
CA ALA A 88 10.32 4.23 0.12
C ALA A 88 9.73 5.01 -1.07
N LEU A 89 8.97 6.08 -0.81
CA LEU A 89 8.39 6.93 -1.85
C LEU A 89 9.45 7.69 -2.66
N LEU A 90 10.55 8.11 -2.02
CA LEU A 90 11.65 8.79 -2.72
C LEU A 90 12.34 7.94 -3.81
N HIS A 91 12.27 6.60 -3.71
CA HIS A 91 12.94 5.71 -4.68
C HIS A 91 12.06 5.33 -5.87
N VAL A 92 10.83 5.87 -5.93
CA VAL A 92 9.84 5.59 -6.99
C VAL A 92 9.45 6.85 -7.77
N ALA A 93 10.10 7.98 -7.48
CA ALA A 93 10.00 9.22 -8.24
C ALA A 93 10.95 9.25 -9.43
#